data_AF-A0A2V6GAS0-F1
#
_entry.id   AF-A0A2V6GAS0-F1
#
_cell.length_a   1.000
_cell.length_b   1.000
_cell.length_c   1.000
_cell.angle_alpha   90.00
_cell.angle_beta   90.00
_cell.angle_gamma   90.00
#
_symmetry.space_group_name_H-M   'P 1'
#
loop_
_entity.id
_entity.type
_entity.pdbx_description
1 polymer ?
#
loop_
_entity_poly.entity_id
_entity_poly.type
_entity_poly.pdbx_seq_one_letter_code
_entity_poly.pdbx_strand_id
1 'polypeptide(L)'
;MFTTSRSAIVLLVFGTAILVAAGPPPALKDAFLDNLVGDWSVTRKMSNGRTIESTVRGEWVLKHQFIQLHYGAGEKGPEYEALVFIGFDDAAKSYVCHWVDIFGATTLESVTGSLIRSCSASNFGSIPRRAR
;
A
#
# COMPACT_ATOMS: atom_id res chain seq x y z
N MET A 1 69.97 10.52 -21.21
CA MET A 1 69.65 9.92 -22.53
C MET A 1 68.33 9.19 -22.41
N PHE A 2 67.29 9.69 -23.06
CA PHE A 2 66.01 9.01 -23.21
C PHE A 2 66.15 7.83 -24.18
N THR A 3 65.53 6.68 -23.86
CA THR A 3 65.07 5.75 -24.90
C THR A 3 63.87 4.95 -24.40
N THR A 4 62.86 4.92 -25.25
CA THR A 4 61.45 4.54 -25.09
C THR A 4 61.23 3.08 -25.48
N SER A 5 60.41 2.30 -24.77
CA SER A 5 59.68 1.15 -25.38
C SER A 5 58.65 0.56 -24.40
N ARG A 6 57.35 0.79 -24.57
CA ARG A 6 56.35 0.04 -25.38
C ARG A 6 55.46 -0.86 -24.52
N SER A 7 54.17 -0.50 -24.52
CA SER A 7 53.01 -1.40 -24.44
C SER A 7 52.66 -1.96 -23.06
N ALA A 8 51.57 -1.46 -22.48
CA ALA A 8 50.24 -2.10 -22.51
C ALA A 8 50.24 -3.36 -21.64
N ILE A 9 49.55 -3.37 -20.51
CA ILE A 9 48.14 -3.74 -20.47
C ILE A 9 47.49 -3.05 -19.27
N VAL A 10 46.62 -2.08 -19.58
CA VAL A 10 45.57 -1.63 -18.67
C VAL A 10 44.53 -2.74 -18.66
N LEU A 11 44.64 -3.68 -17.71
CA LEU A 11 43.56 -4.61 -17.39
C LEU A 11 42.52 -3.84 -16.57
N LEU A 12 41.81 -2.96 -17.26
CA LEU A 12 40.53 -2.43 -16.81
C LEU A 12 39.59 -3.63 -16.77
N VAL A 13 39.50 -4.29 -15.63
CA VAL A 13 38.42 -5.22 -15.33
C VAL A 13 37.16 -4.36 -15.33
N PHE A 14 36.53 -4.24 -16.49
CA PHE A 14 35.16 -3.82 -16.67
C PHE A 14 34.31 -4.86 -15.93
N GLY A 15 34.18 -4.69 -14.61
CA GLY A 15 33.06 -5.20 -13.86
C GLY A 15 31.81 -4.49 -14.36
N THR A 16 31.31 -4.91 -15.51
CA THR A 16 29.94 -4.65 -15.91
C THR A 16 29.06 -5.36 -14.91
N ALA A 17 28.79 -4.67 -13.79
CA ALA A 17 27.62 -4.96 -12.98
C ALA A 17 26.45 -4.85 -13.95
N ILE A 18 25.96 -6.00 -14.40
CA ILE A 18 24.66 -6.09 -15.05
C ILE A 18 23.69 -5.67 -13.96
N LEU A 19 23.34 -4.37 -13.94
CA LEU A 19 22.12 -3.90 -13.32
C LEU A 19 21.01 -4.62 -14.07
N VAL A 20 20.66 -5.83 -13.61
CA VAL A 20 19.36 -6.39 -13.90
C VAL A 20 18.41 -5.35 -13.34
N ALA A 21 17.82 -4.55 -14.25
CA ALA A 21 16.68 -3.72 -13.91
C ALA A 21 15.64 -4.69 -13.37
N ALA A 22 15.54 -4.78 -12.04
CA ALA A 22 14.58 -5.63 -11.39
C ALA A 22 13.22 -5.15 -11.88
N GLY A 23 12.56 -6.00 -12.68
CA GLY A 23 11.19 -5.75 -13.08
C GLY A 23 10.31 -5.58 -11.85
N PRO A 24 9.06 -5.09 -12.01
CA PRO A 24 8.11 -5.07 -10.92
C PRO A 24 8.07 -6.44 -10.22
N PRO A 25 7.96 -6.49 -8.89
CA PRO A 25 7.88 -7.74 -8.17
C PRO A 25 6.72 -8.60 -8.73
N PRO A 26 6.82 -9.93 -8.64
CA PRO A 26 5.72 -10.81 -9.02
C PRO A 26 4.46 -10.43 -8.25
N ALA A 27 3.29 -10.65 -8.86
CA ALA A 27 2.00 -10.40 -8.23
C ALA A 27 1.92 -11.05 -6.84
N LEU A 28 1.55 -10.27 -5.82
CA LEU A 28 1.31 -10.77 -4.48
C LEU A 28 0.08 -11.67 -4.53
N LYS A 29 0.22 -12.88 -3.98
CA LYS A 29 -0.87 -13.84 -3.85
C LYS A 29 -1.15 -14.06 -2.37
N ASP A 30 -2.30 -13.61 -1.92
CA ASP A 30 -2.70 -13.75 -0.53
C ASP A 30 -4.22 -13.92 -0.43
N ALA A 31 -4.63 -15.06 0.13
CA ALA A 31 -6.04 -15.43 0.21
C ALA A 31 -6.84 -14.50 1.13
N PHE A 32 -6.21 -13.88 2.13
CA PHE A 32 -6.88 -12.91 3.00
C PHE A 32 -7.13 -11.61 2.24
N LEU A 33 -6.15 -11.10 1.49
CA LEU A 33 -6.31 -9.91 0.66
C LEU A 33 -7.31 -10.12 -0.49
N ASP A 34 -7.32 -11.31 -1.10
CA ASP A 34 -8.31 -11.67 -2.13
C ASP A 34 -9.75 -11.57 -1.61
N ASN A 35 -9.97 -11.84 -0.32
CA ASN A 35 -11.29 -11.73 0.30
C ASN A 35 -11.78 -10.29 0.47
N LEU A 36 -10.90 -9.29 0.30
CA LEU A 36 -11.25 -7.86 0.40
C LEU A 36 -11.69 -7.26 -0.94
N VAL A 37 -11.48 -7.98 -2.06
CA VAL A 37 -11.88 -7.52 -3.39
C VAL A 37 -13.40 -7.63 -3.56
N GLY A 38 -14.02 -6.58 -4.08
CA GLY A 38 -15.46 -6.49 -4.34
C GLY A 38 -16.09 -5.20 -3.82
N ASP A 39 -17.39 -5.07 -4.01
CA ASP A 39 -18.19 -3.97 -3.45
C ASP A 39 -18.75 -4.36 -2.07
N TRP A 40 -18.64 -3.45 -1.12
CA TRP A 40 -19.04 -3.63 0.27
C TRP A 40 -19.97 -2.50 0.70
N SER A 41 -20.91 -2.83 1.59
CA SER A 41 -21.67 -1.84 2.35
C SER A 41 -21.18 -1.89 3.80
N VAL A 42 -20.76 -0.75 4.32
CA VAL A 42 -20.23 -0.61 5.68
C VAL A 42 -21.15 0.26 6.50
N THR A 43 -21.71 -0.30 7.57
CA THR A 43 -22.52 0.42 8.54
C THR A 43 -21.68 0.70 9.79
N ARG A 44 -21.36 1.97 10.05
CA ARG A 44 -20.63 2.43 11.24
C ARG A 44 -21.58 3.07 12.24
N LYS A 45 -21.57 2.58 13.47
CA LYS A 45 -22.22 3.24 14.60
C LYS A 45 -21.22 4.16 15.29
N MET A 46 -21.43 5.46 15.18
CA MET A 46 -20.61 6.48 15.79
C MET A 46 -20.88 6.55 17.30
N SER A 47 -19.90 7.04 18.08
CA SER A 47 -20.02 7.19 19.53
C SER A 47 -21.15 8.13 19.95
N ASN A 48 -21.54 9.07 19.08
CA ASN A 48 -22.68 9.96 19.26
C ASN A 48 -24.05 9.31 18.94
N GLY A 49 -24.09 8.01 18.66
CA GLY A 49 -25.32 7.27 18.35
C GLY A 49 -25.79 7.35 16.90
N ARG A 50 -25.17 8.18 16.05
CA ARG A 50 -25.46 8.21 14.61
C ARG A 50 -24.99 6.92 13.96
N THR A 51 -25.79 6.41 13.02
CA THR A 51 -25.39 5.31 12.15
C THR A 51 -25.10 5.89 10.77
N ILE A 52 -23.92 5.60 10.24
CA ILE A 52 -23.47 6.04 8.91
C ILE A 52 -23.31 4.80 8.05
N GLU A 53 -23.99 4.78 6.93
CA GLU A 53 -23.79 3.78 5.89
C GLU A 53 -22.87 4.37 4.83
N SER A 54 -21.93 3.58 4.32
CA SER A 54 -21.01 3.99 3.27
C SER A 54 -20.69 2.80 2.37
N THR A 55 -20.55 3.06 1.07
CA THR A 55 -20.04 2.04 0.16
C THR A 55 -18.52 1.99 0.20
N VAL A 56 -17.95 0.80 0.05
CA VAL A 56 -16.50 0.60 -0.06
C VAL A 56 -16.23 -0.33 -1.24
N ARG A 57 -15.37 0.07 -2.16
CA ARG A 57 -14.90 -0.80 -3.24
C ARG A 57 -13.48 -1.25 -2.97
N GLY A 58 -13.27 -2.57 -2.95
CA GLY A 58 -11.96 -3.20 -2.84
C GLY A 58 -11.48 -3.73 -4.19
N GLU A 59 -10.25 -3.39 -4.57
CA GLU A 59 -9.65 -3.86 -5.81
C GLU A 59 -8.13 -4.02 -5.72
N TRP A 60 -7.57 -4.93 -6.50
CA TRP A 60 -6.13 -5.06 -6.67
C TRP A 60 -5.60 -3.92 -7.53
N VAL A 61 -4.62 -3.18 -7.00
CA VAL A 61 -3.97 -2.06 -7.68
C VAL A 61 -2.45 -2.26 -7.72
N LEU A 62 -1.77 -1.37 -8.46
CA LEU A 62 -0.31 -1.30 -8.52
C LEU A 62 0.34 -2.64 -8.90
N LYS A 63 -0.15 -3.29 -9.97
CA LYS A 63 0.31 -4.60 -10.44
C LYS A 63 0.15 -5.72 -9.39
N HIS A 64 -1.01 -5.74 -8.72
CA HIS A 64 -1.37 -6.78 -7.77
C HIS A 64 -0.44 -6.83 -6.55
N GLN A 65 0.01 -5.64 -6.11
CA GLN A 65 0.88 -5.49 -4.92
C GLN A 65 0.10 -4.96 -3.72
N PHE A 66 -0.98 -4.22 -3.97
CA PHE A 66 -1.82 -3.63 -2.94
C PHE A 66 -3.30 -3.86 -3.25
N ILE A 67 -4.09 -4.04 -2.20
CA ILE A 67 -5.52 -3.83 -2.23
C ILE A 67 -5.79 -2.36 -1.96
N GLN A 68 -6.54 -1.70 -2.84
CA GLN A 68 -7.13 -0.39 -2.56
C GLN A 68 -8.56 -0.59 -2.08
N LEU A 69 -8.89 -0.05 -0.92
CA LEU A 69 -10.26 0.15 -0.47
C LEU A 69 -10.62 1.62 -0.66
N HIS A 70 -11.60 1.90 -1.52
CA HIS A 70 -12.13 3.23 -1.76
C HIS A 70 -13.46 3.39 -1.04
N TYR A 71 -13.48 4.16 0.04
CA TYR A 71 -14.67 4.53 0.80
C TYR A 71 -15.41 5.66 0.09
N GLY A 72 -16.72 5.54 -0.03
CA GLY A 72 -17.57 6.45 -0.81
C GLY A 72 -17.54 6.16 -2.32
N ALA A 73 -16.96 5.03 -2.73
CA ALA A 73 -16.90 4.63 -4.14
C ALA A 73 -18.31 4.48 -4.71
N GLY A 74 -18.67 5.36 -5.65
CA GLY A 74 -19.97 5.36 -6.33
C GLY A 74 -21.02 6.31 -5.73
N GLU A 75 -20.74 6.97 -4.62
CA GLU A 75 -21.60 8.01 -4.06
C GLU A 75 -21.32 9.38 -4.72
N LYS A 76 -22.36 10.15 -5.04
CA LYS A 76 -22.20 11.52 -5.54
C LYS A 76 -22.02 12.47 -4.36
N GLY A 77 -20.76 12.78 -4.02
CA GLY A 77 -20.41 13.65 -2.90
C GLY A 77 -20.55 12.95 -1.54
N PRO A 78 -19.74 11.91 -1.27
CA PRO A 78 -19.79 11.18 -0.01
C PRO A 78 -19.51 12.12 1.18
N GLU A 79 -20.23 11.92 2.30
CA GLU A 79 -19.95 12.63 3.57
C GLU A 79 -18.52 12.31 4.07
N TYR A 80 -18.02 11.13 3.74
CA TYR A 80 -16.66 10.68 4.05
C TYR A 80 -16.06 9.88 2.90
N GLU A 81 -14.90 10.33 2.41
CA GLU A 81 -14.10 9.61 1.41
C GLU A 81 -12.72 9.28 1.97
N ALA A 82 -12.27 8.05 1.71
CA ALA A 82 -10.96 7.56 2.09
C ALA A 82 -10.43 6.55 1.08
N LEU A 83 -9.11 6.58 0.89
CA LEU A 83 -8.34 5.59 0.14
C LEU A 83 -7.44 4.84 1.12
N VAL A 84 -7.64 3.53 1.19
CA VAL A 84 -6.85 2.67 2.07
C VAL A 84 -6.10 1.66 1.22
N PHE A 85 -4.78 1.65 1.30
CA PHE A 85 -3.92 0.70 0.59
C PHE A 85 -3.40 -0.34 1.56
N ILE A 86 -3.68 -1.62 1.30
CA ILE A 86 -3.25 -2.74 2.13
C ILE A 86 -2.33 -3.63 1.31
N GLY A 87 -1.12 -3.87 1.81
CA GLY A 87 -0.14 -4.77 1.21
C GLY A 87 0.48 -5.69 2.26
N PHE A 88 1.25 -6.66 1.81
CA PHE A 88 2.01 -7.55 2.68
C PHE A 88 3.50 -7.27 2.53
N ASP A 89 4.16 -6.94 3.65
CA ASP A 89 5.61 -6.83 3.72
C ASP A 89 6.21 -8.21 4.02
N ASP A 90 6.88 -8.78 3.01
CA ASP A 90 7.50 -10.09 3.14
C ASP A 90 8.72 -10.10 4.07
N ALA A 91 9.42 -8.97 4.22
CA ALA A 91 10.58 -8.86 5.10
C ALA A 91 10.16 -8.80 6.58
N ALA A 92 9.12 -8.01 6.88
CA ALA A 92 8.56 -7.91 8.23
C ALA A 92 7.51 -8.98 8.55
N LYS A 93 7.09 -9.79 7.56
CA LYS A 93 5.98 -10.77 7.64
C LYS A 93 4.72 -10.15 8.23
N SER A 94 4.38 -8.95 7.79
CA SER A 94 3.27 -8.18 8.35
C SER A 94 2.46 -7.45 7.28
N TYR A 95 1.19 -7.20 7.57
CA TYR A 95 0.35 -6.39 6.70
C TYR A 95 0.59 -4.90 6.97
N VAL A 96 0.84 -4.15 5.90
CA VAL A 96 1.00 -2.70 5.93
C VAL A 96 -0.26 -2.08 5.35
N CYS A 97 -0.82 -1.11 6.07
CA CYS A 97 -2.08 -0.46 5.74
C CYS A 97 -1.85 1.05 5.74
N HIS A 98 -2.01 1.71 4.60
CA HIS A 98 -1.89 3.16 4.42
C HIS A 98 -3.28 3.75 4.28
N TRP A 99 -3.63 4.72 5.13
CA TRP A 99 -4.94 5.36 5.14
C TRP A 99 -4.81 6.83 4.79
N VAL A 100 -5.57 7.29 3.79
CA VAL A 100 -5.63 8.70 3.38
C VAL A 100 -7.11 9.08 3.25
N ASP A 101 -7.54 10.20 3.84
CA ASP A 101 -8.93 10.64 3.80
C ASP A 101 -9.10 12.16 3.63
N ILE A 102 -10.37 12.58 3.51
CA ILE A 102 -10.77 13.98 3.25
C ILE A 102 -10.37 14.98 4.34
N PHE A 103 -9.99 14.54 5.54
CA PHE A 103 -9.51 15.45 6.58
C PHE A 103 -8.10 15.96 6.30
N GLY A 104 -7.43 15.36 5.30
CA GLY A 104 -6.19 15.87 4.73
C GLY A 104 -4.99 15.73 5.66
N ALA A 105 -3.93 16.46 5.31
CA ALA A 105 -2.66 16.38 6.04
C ALA A 105 -2.72 17.01 7.45
N THR A 106 -3.77 17.77 7.79
CA THR A 106 -3.81 18.61 8.99
C THR A 106 -4.32 17.86 10.22
N THR A 107 -5.09 16.79 10.03
CA THR A 107 -5.41 15.78 11.06
C THR A 107 -4.40 14.65 11.08
N LEU A 108 -3.31 14.77 10.33
CA LEU A 108 -2.13 13.97 10.62
C LEU A 108 -1.66 14.38 12.02
N GLU A 109 -1.99 13.57 13.02
CA GLU A 109 -0.88 13.03 13.80
C GLU A 109 0.08 12.42 12.77
N SER A 110 0.96 13.28 12.26
CA SER A 110 1.99 12.94 11.30
C SER A 110 2.95 12.11 12.10
N VAL A 111 2.69 10.81 12.19
CA VAL A 111 3.66 9.90 12.76
C VAL A 111 4.74 9.69 11.70
N THR A 112 5.59 10.71 11.63
CA THR A 112 6.88 10.67 10.99
C THR A 112 7.71 9.68 11.79
N GLY A 113 7.96 8.51 11.19
CA GLY A 113 8.74 7.43 11.78
C GLY A 113 7.87 6.26 12.20
N SER A 114 7.91 5.18 11.42
CA SER A 114 7.43 3.85 11.82
C SER A 114 5.95 3.67 12.19
N LEU A 115 5.09 4.69 12.13
CA LEU A 115 3.64 4.50 12.17
C LEU A 115 2.91 5.30 11.09
N ILE A 116 2.90 4.79 9.85
CA ILE A 116 1.58 4.72 9.20
C ILE A 116 0.69 4.04 10.23
N ARG A 117 -0.53 4.53 10.53
CA ARG A 117 -1.43 3.91 11.50
C ARG A 117 -1.58 2.44 11.11
N SER A 118 -0.67 1.60 11.60
CA SER A 118 -0.69 0.16 11.37
C SER A 118 -2.06 -0.18 11.85
N CYS A 119 -2.86 -0.78 10.96
CA CYS A 119 -4.23 -1.14 11.24
C CYS A 119 -4.21 -1.95 12.55
N SER A 120 -4.30 -1.28 13.70
CA SER A 120 -4.37 -1.88 15.02
C SER A 120 -5.80 -2.35 15.16
N ALA A 121 -6.01 -3.42 15.93
CA ALA A 121 -7.28 -4.15 16.03
C ALA A 121 -8.52 -3.26 16.26
N SER A 122 -8.37 -2.02 16.75
CA SER A 122 -9.42 -1.01 16.86
C SER A 122 -9.98 -0.53 15.51
N ASN A 123 -9.17 -0.35 14.47
CA ASN A 123 -9.63 0.06 13.13
C ASN A 123 -10.06 -1.13 12.24
N PHE A 124 -9.68 -2.35 12.61
CA PHE A 124 -10.21 -3.57 11.99
C PHE A 124 -11.72 -3.74 12.21
N GLY A 125 -12.31 -3.04 13.19
CA GLY A 125 -13.77 -2.97 13.36
C GLY A 125 -14.50 -2.27 12.21
N SER A 126 -13.81 -1.37 11.49
CA SER A 126 -14.35 -0.64 10.32
C SER A 126 -13.99 -1.25 8.98
N ILE A 127 -13.12 -2.27 8.93
CA ILE A 127 -12.88 -3.03 7.71
C ILE A 127 -14.14 -3.88 7.45
N PRO A 128 -14.73 -3.83 6.23
CA PRO A 128 -15.86 -4.65 5.90
C PRO A 128 -15.54 -6.12 6.16
N ARG A 129 -16.30 -6.75 7.06
CA ARG A 129 -16.25 -8.20 7.25
C ARG A 129 -17.36 -8.81 6.42
N ARG A 130 -17.03 -9.79 5.59
CA ARG A 130 -18.03 -10.62 4.91
C ARG A 130 -18.93 -11.25 5.97
N ALA A 131 -20.24 -11.01 5.88
CA ALA A 131 -21.22 -11.79 6.60
C ALA A 131 -21.03 -13.25 6.17
N ARG A 132 -20.70 -14.10 7.14
CA ARG A 132 -20.40 -15.51 6.90
C ARG A 132 -21.67 -16.27 6.56
#